data_AF-A0A525HMV1-F1
#
_entry.id   AF-A0A525HMV1-F1
#
_cell.length_a   1.000
_cell.length_b   1.000
_cell.length_c   1.000
_cell.angle_alpha   90.00
_cell.angle_beta   90.00
_cell.angle_gamma   90.00
#
_symmetry.space_group_name_H-M   'P 1'
#
loop_
_entity.id
_entity.type
_entity.pdbx_description
1 polymer ?
#
loop_
_entity_poly.entity_id
_entity_poly.type
_entity_poly.pdbx_seq_one_letter_code
_entity_poly.pdbx_strand_id
1 'polypeptide(L)'
;MATQPAPTRYETSIDRVGLAIGAGGAMGGAIGVLLMVFAGTRDVGALLVGLAIGSLMTALSITALAALPWALLHAAGRRGPIAAAILGAAIGFVLFLGGQTYGYGMFAMPEMDARTLLYRWASGFLTSLVMAAMAAGIAAVMWRVAYRKVG
;
A
#
# COMPACT_ATOMS: atom_id res chain seq x y z
N MET A 1 -36.28 -14.21 19.41
CA MET A 1 -35.93 -13.51 18.15
C MET A 1 -34.65 -12.74 18.41
N ALA A 2 -33.51 -13.23 17.94
CA ALA A 2 -32.23 -12.55 18.17
C ALA A 2 -32.19 -11.27 17.33
N THR A 3 -32.05 -10.11 17.96
CA THR A 3 -31.80 -8.85 17.28
C THR A 3 -30.50 -8.99 16.49
N GLN A 4 -30.58 -9.01 15.16
CA GLN A 4 -29.36 -8.91 14.36
C GLN A 4 -28.64 -7.62 14.76
N PRO A 5 -27.33 -7.67 15.07
CA PRO A 5 -26.60 -6.46 15.38
C PRO A 5 -26.73 -5.51 14.18
N ALA A 6 -27.07 -4.25 14.46
CA ALA A 6 -27.13 -3.22 13.43
C ALA A 6 -25.82 -3.24 12.63
N PRO A 7 -25.87 -3.19 11.29
CA PRO A 7 -24.66 -3.25 10.48
C PRO A 7 -23.76 -2.09 10.86
N THR A 8 -22.56 -2.39 11.37
CA THR A 8 -21.60 -1.37 11.79
C THR A 8 -21.34 -0.39 10.66
N ARG A 9 -21.72 0.87 10.85
CA ARG A 9 -21.63 1.90 9.84
C ARG A 9 -20.28 2.60 9.97
N TYR A 10 -19.61 2.81 8.85
CA TYR A 10 -18.37 3.59 8.81
C TYR A 10 -18.60 4.86 8.00
N GLU A 11 -18.33 6.00 8.64
CA GLU A 11 -18.46 7.32 8.05
C GLU A 11 -17.08 7.95 7.83
N THR A 12 -16.97 8.73 6.76
CA THR A 12 -15.74 9.43 6.33
C THR A 12 -16.11 10.83 5.84
N SER A 13 -15.13 11.74 5.86
CA SER A 13 -15.25 13.09 5.30
C SER A 13 -13.99 13.44 4.51
N ILE A 14 -14.06 14.46 3.66
CA ILE A 14 -12.94 14.87 2.82
C ILE A 14 -11.72 15.30 3.65
N ASP A 15 -11.94 15.99 4.77
CA ASP A 15 -10.86 16.40 5.69
C ASP A 15 -10.11 15.19 6.25
N ARG A 16 -10.84 14.12 6.61
CA ARG A 16 -10.25 12.89 7.12
C ARG A 16 -9.53 12.10 6.04
N VAL A 17 -9.98 12.19 4.79
CA VAL A 17 -9.25 11.63 3.65
C VAL A 17 -7.92 12.35 3.46
N GLY A 18 -7.90 13.68 3.54
CA GLY A 18 -6.65 14.47 3.49
C GLY A 18 -5.66 14.07 4.59
N LEU A 19 -6.15 13.97 5.84
CA LEU A 19 -5.33 13.49 6.96
C LEU A 19 -4.84 12.05 6.77
N ALA A 20 -5.68 11.17 6.22
CA ALA A 20 -5.30 9.79 5.95
C ALA A 20 -4.22 9.70 4.87
N ILE A 21 -4.29 10.51 3.80
CA ILE A 21 -3.22 10.58 2.79
C ILE A 21 -1.92 11.05 3.44
N GLY A 22 -1.97 12.07 4.30
CA GLY A 22 -0.81 12.53 5.07
C GLY A 22 -0.21 11.43 5.96
N ALA A 23 -1.04 10.70 6.70
CA ALA A 23 -0.59 9.58 7.53
C ALA A 23 0.00 8.42 6.71
N GLY A 24 -0.63 8.09 5.57
CA GLY A 24 -0.13 7.08 4.65
C GLY A 24 1.21 7.48 4.04
N GLY A 25 1.36 8.73 3.63
CA GLY A 25 2.62 9.32 3.20
C GLY A 25 3.70 9.22 4.29
N ALA A 26 3.43 9.72 5.49
CA ALA A 26 4.36 9.66 6.62
C ALA A 26 4.86 8.23 6.88
N MET A 27 3.97 7.23 6.85
CA MET A 27 4.38 5.83 7.03
C MET A 27 5.18 5.27 5.87
N GLY A 28 4.86 5.61 4.61
CA GLY A 28 5.68 5.21 3.47
C GLY A 28 7.10 5.76 3.55
N GLY A 29 7.25 7.03 3.96
CA GLY A 29 8.56 7.62 4.24
C GLY A 29 9.28 6.92 5.38
N ALA A 30 8.60 6.61 6.48
CA ALA A 30 9.18 5.86 7.60
C ALA A 30 9.65 4.46 7.18
N ILE A 31 8.90 3.76 6.34
CA ILE A 31 9.33 2.48 5.75
C ILE A 31 10.57 2.68 4.89
N GLY A 32 10.62 3.72 4.05
CA GLY A 32 11.80 4.06 3.26
C GLY A 32 13.04 4.29 4.13
N VAL A 33 12.91 5.07 5.20
CA VAL A 33 13.98 5.29 6.18
C VAL A 33 14.44 3.99 6.83
N LEU A 34 13.50 3.14 7.26
CA LEU A 34 13.82 1.83 7.84
C LEU A 34 14.66 0.99 6.88
N LEU A 35 14.27 0.94 5.60
CA LEU A 35 15.03 0.23 4.56
C LEU A 35 16.43 0.84 4.37
N MET A 36 16.56 2.16 4.36
CA MET A 36 17.87 2.84 4.25
C MET A 36 18.78 2.51 5.45
N VAL A 37 18.23 2.46 6.66
CA VAL A 37 18.97 2.08 7.87
C VAL A 37 19.42 0.62 7.79
N PHE A 38 18.54 -0.29 7.35
CA PHE A 38 18.92 -1.69 7.11
C PHE A 38 19.97 -1.84 6.00
N ALA A 39 19.98 -0.95 5.01
CA ALA A 39 21.02 -0.86 3.99
C ALA A 39 22.33 -0.21 4.48
N GLY A 40 22.43 0.17 5.76
CA GLY A 40 23.64 0.72 6.37
C GLY A 40 23.74 2.24 6.36
N THR A 41 22.71 2.97 5.91
CA THR A 41 22.70 4.43 5.93
C THR A 41 22.60 4.94 7.37
N ARG A 42 23.59 5.74 7.79
CA ARG A 42 23.61 6.38 9.12
C ARG A 42 23.63 7.91 9.06
N ASP A 43 23.85 8.48 7.88
CA ASP A 43 23.81 9.92 7.69
C ASP A 43 22.40 10.46 7.90
N VAL A 44 22.24 11.32 8.92
CA VAL A 44 20.92 11.83 9.32
C VAL A 44 20.30 12.71 8.23
N GLY A 45 21.10 13.48 7.50
CA GLY A 45 20.64 14.31 6.40
C GLY A 45 19.99 13.48 5.29
N ALA A 46 20.68 12.41 4.86
CA ALA A 46 20.16 11.47 3.88
C ALA A 46 18.88 10.77 4.36
N LEU A 47 18.80 10.39 5.65
CA LEU A 47 17.59 9.79 6.21
C LEU A 47 16.40 10.77 6.22
N LEU A 48 16.62 12.05 6.56
CA LEU A 48 15.57 13.08 6.51
C LEU A 48 15.10 13.35 5.08
N VAL A 49 16.02 13.40 4.11
CA VAL A 49 15.67 13.52 2.69
C VAL A 49 14.89 12.29 2.22
N GLY A 50 15.33 11.09 2.62
CA GLY A 50 14.63 9.84 2.34
C GLY A 50 13.22 9.79 2.93
N LEU A 51 13.05 10.30 4.16
CA LEU A 51 11.74 10.45 4.79
C LEU A 51 10.84 11.37 3.96
N ALA A 52 11.33 12.56 3.60
CA ALA A 52 10.55 13.55 2.86
C ALA A 52 10.15 13.04 1.47
N ILE A 53 11.10 12.50 0.70
CA ILE A 53 10.85 11.95 -0.64
C ILE A 53 9.93 10.74 -0.54
N GLY A 54 10.22 9.79 0.35
CA GLY A 54 9.40 8.59 0.54
C GLY A 54 7.98 8.94 0.93
N SER A 55 7.80 9.94 1.80
CA SER A 55 6.46 10.40 2.19
C SER A 55 5.69 11.07 1.06
N LEU A 56 6.34 11.96 0.32
CA LEU A 56 5.73 12.64 -0.82
C LEU A 56 5.34 11.64 -1.92
N MET A 57 6.27 10.76 -2.30
CA MET A 57 6.02 9.77 -3.35
C MET A 57 4.91 8.79 -2.96
N THR A 58 4.87 8.38 -1.69
CA THR A 58 3.80 7.51 -1.19
C THR A 58 2.45 8.22 -1.22
N ALA A 59 2.36 9.47 -0.78
CA ALA A 59 1.13 10.25 -0.82
C ALA A 59 0.62 10.45 -2.25
N LEU A 60 1.50 10.79 -3.20
CA LEU A 60 1.15 10.91 -4.62
C LEU A 60 0.66 9.58 -5.19
N SER A 61 1.34 8.48 -4.88
CA SER A 61 0.96 7.13 -5.33
C SER A 61 -0.40 6.69 -4.80
N ILE A 62 -0.69 6.96 -3.51
CA ILE A 62 -1.99 6.72 -2.90
C ILE A 62 -3.07 7.50 -3.65
N THR A 63 -2.87 8.80 -3.85
CA THR A 63 -3.85 9.66 -4.54
C THR A 63 -4.10 9.18 -5.97
N ALA A 64 -3.05 8.83 -6.70
CA ALA A 64 -3.16 8.40 -8.09
C ALA A 64 -3.84 7.02 -8.25
N LEU A 65 -3.53 6.07 -7.36
CA LEU A 65 -3.86 4.66 -7.58
C LEU A 65 -5.03 4.17 -6.73
N ALA A 66 -5.19 4.69 -5.52
CA ALA A 66 -6.20 4.19 -4.60
C ALA A 66 -7.57 4.84 -4.78
N ALA A 67 -7.66 6.04 -5.37
CA ALA A 67 -8.90 6.82 -5.44
C ALA A 67 -10.06 6.06 -6.10
N LEU A 68 -9.85 5.51 -7.30
CA LEU A 68 -10.89 4.78 -8.04
C LEU A 68 -11.29 3.46 -7.34
N PRO A 69 -10.37 2.54 -7.00
CA PRO A 69 -10.72 1.32 -6.29
C PRO A 69 -11.42 1.59 -4.94
N TRP A 70 -10.96 2.61 -4.21
CA TRP A 70 -11.56 3.01 -2.94
C TRP A 70 -13.00 3.52 -3.12
N ALA A 71 -13.27 4.31 -4.16
CA ALA A 71 -14.61 4.80 -4.48
C ALA A 71 -15.56 3.64 -4.85
N LEU A 72 -15.07 2.65 -5.60
CA LEU A 72 -15.84 1.44 -5.92
C LEU A 72 -16.19 0.63 -4.66
N LEU A 73 -15.24 0.44 -3.75
CA LEU A 73 -15.51 -0.20 -2.46
C LEU A 73 -16.51 0.62 -1.62
N HIS A 74 -16.46 1.96 -1.70
CA HIS A 74 -17.42 2.84 -1.05
C HIS A 74 -18.84 2.69 -1.58
N ALA A 75 -18.98 2.64 -2.90
CA ALA A 75 -20.25 2.41 -3.59
C ALA A 75 -20.83 1.04 -3.25
N ALA A 76 -19.97 0.01 -3.10
CA ALA A 76 -20.35 -1.33 -2.70
C ALA A 76 -20.59 -1.52 -1.18
N GLY A 77 -20.50 -0.44 -0.37
CA GLY A 77 -20.66 -0.51 1.08
C GLY A 77 -19.49 -1.18 1.84
N ARG A 78 -18.41 -1.54 1.15
CA ARG A 78 -17.23 -2.21 1.72
C ARG A 78 -16.25 -1.20 2.33
N ARG A 79 -16.63 -0.64 3.48
CA ARG A 79 -15.88 0.41 4.18
C ARG A 79 -15.10 -0.07 5.41
N GLY A 80 -15.02 -1.39 5.61
CA GLY A 80 -14.36 -1.98 6.77
C GLY A 80 -12.83 -2.01 6.68
N PRO A 81 -12.14 -2.27 7.80
CA PRO A 81 -10.67 -2.27 7.87
C PRO A 81 -10.04 -3.35 7.00
N ILE A 82 -10.68 -4.52 6.92
CA ILE A 82 -10.22 -5.65 6.09
C ILE A 82 -10.26 -5.28 4.61
N ALA A 83 -11.33 -4.61 4.15
CA ALA A 83 -11.44 -4.17 2.76
C ALA A 83 -10.34 -3.16 2.41
N ALA A 84 -10.02 -2.24 3.32
CA ALA A 84 -8.91 -1.31 3.15
C ALA A 84 -7.55 -2.03 3.09
N ALA A 85 -7.28 -2.95 4.03
CA ALA A 85 -6.03 -3.71 4.06
C ALA A 85 -5.85 -4.57 2.80
N ILE A 86 -6.90 -5.25 2.34
CA ILE A 86 -6.87 -6.04 1.09
C ILE A 86 -6.63 -5.13 -0.11
N LEU A 87 -7.27 -3.95 -0.17
CA LEU A 87 -7.04 -3.01 -1.25
C LEU A 87 -5.58 -2.56 -1.29
N GLY A 88 -5.03 -2.16 -0.14
CA GLY A 88 -3.62 -1.78 -0.02
C GLY A 88 -2.69 -2.91 -0.44
N ALA A 89 -2.95 -4.13 0.03
CA ALA A 89 -2.20 -5.32 -0.35
C ALA A 89 -2.24 -5.58 -1.86
N ALA A 90 -3.42 -5.52 -2.47
CA ALA A 90 -3.61 -5.77 -3.89
C ALA A 90 -2.85 -4.75 -4.76
N ILE A 91 -2.98 -3.46 -4.43
CA ILE A 91 -2.25 -2.38 -5.12
C ILE A 91 -0.75 -2.61 -4.96
N GLY A 92 -0.26 -2.78 -3.73
CA GLY A 92 1.16 -2.99 -3.45
C GLY A 92 1.72 -4.21 -4.18
N PHE A 93 1.01 -5.33 -4.15
CA PHE A 93 1.41 -6.57 -4.81
C PHE A 93 1.52 -6.39 -6.33
N VAL A 94 0.49 -5.85 -6.97
CA VAL A 94 0.46 -5.68 -8.44
C VAL A 94 1.53 -4.70 -8.90
N LEU A 95 1.75 -3.60 -8.17
CA LEU A 95 2.79 -2.63 -8.47
C LEU A 95 4.18 -3.24 -8.34
N PHE A 96 4.45 -3.96 -7.25
CA PHE A 96 5.78 -4.49 -7.02
C PHE A 96 6.09 -5.66 -7.93
N LEU A 97 5.14 -6.57 -8.15
CA LEU A 97 5.32 -7.70 -9.06
C LEU A 97 5.48 -7.21 -10.50
N GLY A 98 4.65 -6.25 -10.92
CA GLY A 98 4.76 -5.64 -12.24
C GLY A 98 6.03 -4.82 -12.44
N GLY A 99 6.45 -4.09 -11.40
CA GLY A 99 7.67 -3.26 -11.41
C GLY A 99 8.97 -4.07 -11.39
N GLN A 100 8.99 -5.23 -10.75
CA GLN A 100 10.16 -6.13 -10.72
C GLN A 100 10.26 -7.07 -11.93
N THR A 101 9.19 -7.17 -12.71
CA THR A 101 9.20 -7.90 -13.97
C THR A 101 9.67 -6.98 -15.10
N TYR A 102 9.56 -7.40 -16.36
CA TYR A 102 9.99 -6.60 -17.51
C TYR A 102 9.05 -5.43 -17.78
N GLY A 103 8.80 -4.60 -16.75
CA GLY A 103 7.86 -3.49 -16.75
C GLY A 103 6.47 -3.95 -17.18
N TYR A 104 5.84 -4.88 -16.47
CA TYR A 104 4.57 -5.49 -16.92
C TYR A 104 4.63 -6.22 -18.28
N GLY A 105 5.82 -6.66 -18.71
CA GLY A 105 6.01 -7.28 -20.03
C GLY A 105 6.23 -6.27 -21.17
N MET A 106 6.46 -5.00 -20.85
CA MET A 106 6.81 -3.95 -21.82
C MET A 106 8.24 -4.07 -22.36
N PHE A 107 9.10 -4.91 -21.77
CA PHE A 107 10.47 -5.13 -22.22
C PHE A 107 10.77 -6.60 -22.53
N ALA A 108 11.76 -6.83 -23.39
CA ALA A 108 12.20 -8.17 -23.77
C ALA A 108 12.92 -8.87 -22.60
N MET A 109 12.51 -10.11 -22.34
CA MET A 109 13.17 -11.01 -21.39
C MET A 109 14.39 -11.64 -22.04
N PRO A 110 15.60 -11.57 -21.44
CA PRO A 110 16.74 -12.37 -21.87
C PRO A 110 16.38 -13.84 -21.84
N GLU A 111 16.99 -14.61 -22.74
CA GLU A 111 16.83 -16.05 -22.78
C GLU A 111 17.27 -16.66 -21.44
N MET A 112 16.40 -17.47 -20.85
CA MET A 112 16.63 -18.14 -19.57
C MET A 112 16.08 -19.55 -19.66
N ASP A 113 16.77 -20.49 -19.00
CA ASP A 113 16.25 -21.83 -18.78
C ASP A 113 15.03 -21.80 -17.83
N ALA A 114 14.25 -22.88 -17.84
CA ALA A 114 13.02 -23.00 -17.06
C ALA A 114 13.23 -22.91 -15.54
N ARG A 115 14.38 -23.35 -15.03
CA ARG A 115 14.69 -23.33 -13.59
C ARG A 115 15.01 -21.91 -13.14
N THR A 116 15.81 -21.18 -13.92
CA THR A 116 16.13 -19.77 -13.68
C THR A 116 14.87 -18.90 -13.75
N LEU A 117 13.99 -19.17 -14.73
CA LEU A 117 12.68 -18.53 -14.85
C LEU A 117 11.81 -18.74 -13.59
N LEU A 118 11.74 -19.99 -13.10
CA LEU A 118 10.97 -20.33 -11.90
C LEU A 118 11.49 -19.59 -10.66
N TYR A 119 12.81 -19.59 -10.42
CA TYR A 119 13.39 -18.91 -9.26
C TYR A 119 13.15 -17.40 -9.31
N ARG A 120 13.24 -16.78 -10.49
CA ARG A 120 12.93 -15.36 -10.66
C ARG A 120 11.48 -15.05 -10.28
N TRP A 121 10.52 -15.83 -10.79
CA TRP A 121 9.11 -15.62 -10.46
C TRP A 121 8.83 -15.86 -8.98
N ALA A 122 9.41 -16.90 -8.38
CA ALA A 122 9.27 -17.18 -6.95
C ALA A 122 9.83 -16.03 -6.10
N SER A 123 11.03 -15.53 -6.43
CA SER A 123 11.64 -14.40 -5.74
C SER A 123 10.82 -13.12 -5.88
N GLY A 124 10.38 -12.78 -7.09
CA GLY A 124 9.55 -11.62 -7.35
C GLY A 124 8.21 -11.69 -6.63
N PHE A 125 7.56 -12.86 -6.65
CA PHE A 125 6.31 -13.10 -5.93
C PHE A 125 6.47 -12.92 -4.42
N LEU A 126 7.48 -13.54 -3.81
CA LEU A 126 7.74 -13.45 -2.37
C LEU A 126 8.09 -12.02 -1.94
N THR A 127 8.93 -11.34 -2.71
CA THR A 127 9.28 -9.93 -2.42
C THR A 127 8.05 -9.02 -2.55
N SER A 128 7.19 -9.29 -3.54
CA SER A 128 5.94 -8.56 -3.72
C SER A 128 4.94 -8.81 -2.60
N LEU A 129 4.90 -10.01 -2.01
CA LEU A 129 4.09 -10.28 -0.81
C LEU A 129 4.55 -9.46 0.40
N VAL A 130 5.87 -9.28 0.59
CA VAL A 130 6.40 -8.44 1.66
C VAL A 130 5.94 -6.99 1.47
N MET A 131 6.03 -6.46 0.25
CA MET A 131 5.56 -5.10 -0.04
C MET A 131 4.04 -4.98 0.05
N ALA A 132 3.29 -6.00 -0.34
CA ALA A 132 1.85 -6.05 -0.16
C ALA A 132 1.47 -5.98 1.32
N ALA A 133 2.19 -6.68 2.19
CA ALA A 133 1.97 -6.62 3.64
C ALA A 133 2.24 -5.21 4.20
N MET A 134 3.31 -4.55 3.75
CA MET A 134 3.60 -3.15 4.12
C MET A 134 2.48 -2.21 3.65
N ALA A 135 2.04 -2.34 2.39
CA ALA A 135 0.96 -1.54 1.82
C ALA A 135 -0.40 -1.79 2.53
N ALA A 136 -0.65 -3.03 2.95
CA ALA A 136 -1.82 -3.36 3.77
C ALA A 136 -1.77 -2.65 5.13
N GLY A 137 -0.60 -2.61 5.77
CA GLY A 137 -0.38 -1.85 7.00
C GLY A 137 -0.64 -0.34 6.81
N ILE A 138 -0.14 0.21 5.69
CA ILE A 138 -0.44 1.60 5.29
C ILE A 138 -1.94 1.84 5.19
N ALA A 139 -2.63 1.02 4.40
CA ALA A 139 -4.06 1.17 4.21
C ALA A 139 -4.88 0.97 5.49
N ALA A 140 -4.44 0.11 6.41
CA ALA A 140 -5.09 -0.10 7.70
C ALA A 140 -4.99 1.13 8.62
N VAL A 141 -3.83 1.78 8.67
CA VAL A 141 -3.65 3.02 9.43
C VAL A 141 -4.43 4.16 8.79
N MET A 142 -4.34 4.30 7.47
CA MET A 142 -5.14 5.27 6.73
C MET A 142 -6.63 5.09 7.01
N TRP A 143 -7.12 3.85 7.03
CA TRP A 143 -8.49 3.53 7.37
C TRP A 143 -8.85 4.02 8.78
N ARG A 144 -8.00 3.79 9.78
CA ARG A 144 -8.25 4.31 11.14
C ARG A 144 -8.32 5.83 11.19
N VAL A 145 -7.51 6.52 10.38
CA VAL A 145 -7.52 7.98 10.28
C VAL A 145 -8.74 8.48 9.49
N ALA A 146 -9.17 7.77 8.44
CA ALA A 146 -10.24 8.18 7.54
C ALA A 146 -11.65 7.86 8.07
N TYR A 147 -11.84 6.73 8.75
CA TYR A 147 -13.17 6.25 9.18
C TYR A 147 -13.45 6.44 10.66
N ARG A 148 -14.69 6.79 10.98
CA ARG A 148 -15.25 6.69 12.32
C ARG A 148 -16.31 5.61 12.31
N LYS A 149 -16.34 4.81 13.38
CA LYS A 149 -17.40 3.84 13.60
C LYS A 149 -18.63 4.60 14.10
N VAL A 150 -19.74 4.44 13.41
CA VAL A 150 -21.04 4.99 13.78
C VAL A 150 -21.95 3.80 14.03
N GLY A 151 -22.61 3.81 15.19
CA GLY A 151 -23.41 2.71 15.71
C GLY A 151 -24.54 2.30 14.79
#